data_AF-A0A6F8YYY2-F1
#
_entry.id   AF-A0A6F8YYY2-F1
#
_cell.length_a   1.000
_cell.length_b   1.000
_cell.length_c   1.000
_cell.angle_alpha   90.00
_cell.angle_beta   90.00
_cell.angle_gamma   90.00
#
_symmetry.space_group_name_H-M   'P 1'
#
loop_
_entity.id
_entity.type
_entity.pdbx_description
1 polymer ?
#
loop_
_entity_poly.entity_id
_entity_poly.type
_entity_poly.pdbx_seq_one_letter_code
_entity_poly.pdbx_strand_id
1 'polypeptide(L)'
;MLDRVLAFGDAWFPNYWPGVYDRIAELRARAERPVEVQLMSVPADPAVFERLREAGVRRVAQWLPSGPRWRVEQALEKWERAIADYGPE
;
A
#
# COMPACT_ATOMS: atom_id res chain seq x y z
N MET A 1 -11.28 -1.53 14.78
CA MET A 1 -9.90 -1.90 14.36
C MET A 1 -9.01 -0.66 14.35
N LEU A 2 -9.39 0.43 13.66
CA LEU A 2 -8.67 1.71 13.73
C LEU A 2 -8.54 2.25 15.16
N ASP A 3 -9.46 1.97 16.06
CA ASP A 3 -9.38 2.43 17.46
C ASP A 3 -8.10 1.93 18.17
N ARG A 4 -7.66 0.70 17.85
CA ARG A 4 -6.41 0.17 18.39
C ARG A 4 -5.19 0.83 17.77
N VAL A 5 -5.27 1.15 16.47
CA VAL A 5 -4.21 1.88 15.76
C VAL A 5 -4.06 3.28 16.35
N LEU A 6 -5.16 4.00 16.52
CA LEU A 6 -5.18 5.33 17.12
C LEU A 6 -4.65 5.32 18.55
N ALA A 7 -5.03 4.32 19.35
CA ALA A 7 -4.61 4.23 20.75
C ALA A 7 -3.13 3.86 20.94
N PHE A 8 -2.55 3.04 20.05
CA PHE A 8 -1.23 2.43 20.32
C PHE A 8 -0.26 2.40 19.14
N GLY A 9 -0.75 2.49 17.90
CA GLY A 9 0.05 2.25 16.69
C GLY A 9 0.70 3.51 16.14
N ASP A 10 1.99 3.43 15.83
CA ASP A 10 2.73 4.49 15.12
C ASP A 10 2.53 4.41 13.59
N ALA A 11 2.08 3.25 13.12
CA ALA A 11 1.72 3.00 11.72
C ALA A 11 0.54 2.04 11.61
N TRP A 12 -0.10 2.06 10.45
CA TRP A 12 -1.15 1.14 10.04
C TRP A 12 -0.75 0.43 8.74
N PHE A 13 -0.73 -0.91 8.77
CA PHE A 13 -0.33 -1.72 7.62
C PHE A 13 -1.39 -2.76 7.24
N PRO A 14 -2.55 -2.34 6.69
CA PRO A 14 -3.58 -3.26 6.25
C PRO A 14 -3.27 -3.86 4.86
N ASN A 15 -4.00 -4.91 4.48
CA ASN A 15 -4.03 -5.37 3.09
C ASN A 15 -4.78 -4.37 2.21
N TYR A 16 -4.55 -4.39 0.91
CA TYR A 16 -5.30 -3.58 -0.05
C TYR A 16 -6.69 -4.19 -0.29
N TRP A 17 -7.72 -3.34 -0.26
CA TRP A 17 -9.05 -3.62 -0.81
C TRP A 17 -9.69 -2.28 -1.20
N PRO A 18 -10.71 -2.25 -2.08
CA PRO A 18 -11.28 -0.99 -2.58
C PRO A 18 -11.77 -0.02 -1.50
N GLY A 19 -12.30 -0.50 -0.37
CA GLY A 19 -12.76 0.34 0.74
C GLY A 19 -11.64 0.85 1.66
N VAL A 20 -10.36 0.59 1.36
CA VAL A 20 -9.25 1.03 2.22
C VAL A 20 -9.09 2.55 2.22
N TYR A 21 -9.42 3.23 1.11
CA TYR A 21 -9.35 4.68 1.00
C TYR A 21 -10.22 5.41 2.03
N ASP A 22 -11.47 4.97 2.20
CA ASP A 22 -12.39 5.55 3.21
C ASP A 22 -11.84 5.37 4.62
N ARG A 23 -11.23 4.22 4.89
CA ARG A 23 -10.61 3.94 6.19
C ARG A 23 -9.35 4.76 6.43
N ILE A 24 -8.56 5.05 5.39
CA ILE A 24 -7.41 5.96 5.46
C ILE A 24 -7.88 7.39 5.76
N ALA A 25 -8.94 7.85 5.09
CA ALA A 25 -9.54 9.15 5.35
C ALA A 25 -10.08 9.24 6.79
N GLU A 26 -10.79 8.22 7.27
CA GLU A 26 -11.25 8.14 8.66
C GLU A 26 -10.08 8.17 9.66
N LEU A 27 -9.01 7.39 9.42
CA LEU A 27 -7.83 7.37 10.29
C LEU A 27 -7.23 8.78 10.39
N ARG A 28 -7.05 9.46 9.26
CA ARG A 28 -6.47 10.81 9.21
C ARG A 28 -7.33 11.85 9.91
N ALA A 29 -8.65 11.78 9.75
CA ALA A 29 -9.57 12.70 10.41
C ALA A 29 -9.58 12.53 11.94
N ARG A 30 -9.30 11.32 12.43
CA ARG A 30 -9.36 10.98 13.87
C ARG A 30 -8.01 11.02 14.57
N ALA A 31 -6.90 10.99 13.83
CA ALA A 31 -5.57 10.90 14.41
C ALA A 31 -5.11 12.25 14.94
N GLU A 32 -4.84 12.32 16.24
CA GLU A 32 -4.23 13.50 16.90
C GLU A 32 -2.71 13.57 16.70
N ARG A 33 -2.11 12.54 16.08
CA ARG A 33 -0.69 12.43 15.75
C ARG A 33 -0.51 11.86 14.35
N PRO A 34 0.65 12.07 13.69
CA PRO A 34 0.93 11.39 12.44
C PRO A 34 0.90 9.87 12.62
N VAL A 35 0.10 9.17 11.80
CA VAL A 35 0.09 7.71 11.70
C VAL A 35 0.44 7.35 10.26
N GLU A 36 1.58 6.70 10.08
CA GLU A 36 2.01 6.29 8.73
C GLU A 36 1.11 5.17 8.20
N VAL A 37 0.70 5.24 6.94
CA VAL A 37 -0.03 4.16 6.28
C VAL A 37 0.86 3.47 5.26
N GLN A 38 0.96 2.16 5.35
CA GLN A 38 1.56 1.29 4.34
C GLN A 38 0.49 0.29 3.87
N LEU A 39 0.58 -0.26 2.66
CA LEU A 39 -0.40 -1.25 2.17
C LEU A 39 0.25 -2.51 1.62
N MET A 40 -0.28 -3.67 2.03
CA MET A 40 0.14 -4.98 1.56
C MET A 40 -0.78 -5.49 0.45
N SER A 41 -0.27 -6.34 -0.44
CA SER A 41 -1.02 -6.97 -1.53
C SER A 41 -1.60 -6.00 -2.57
N VAL A 42 -0.93 -4.86 -2.79
CA VAL A 42 -1.36 -3.86 -3.78
C VAL A 42 -1.14 -4.41 -5.20
N PRO A 43 -2.12 -4.26 -6.12
CA PRO A 43 -1.93 -4.67 -7.52
C PRO A 43 -0.80 -3.87 -8.18
N ALA A 44 -0.07 -4.50 -9.10
CA ALA A 44 0.92 -3.84 -9.94
C ALA A 44 0.23 -2.99 -11.02
N ASP A 45 -0.31 -1.84 -10.60
CA ASP A 45 -1.06 -0.91 -11.43
C ASP A 45 -0.67 0.53 -11.05
N PRO A 46 -0.03 1.29 -11.97
CA PRO A 46 0.37 2.68 -11.74
C PRO A 46 -0.77 3.60 -11.29
N ALA A 47 -1.98 3.40 -11.81
CA ALA A 47 -3.13 4.23 -11.44
C ALA A 47 -3.63 3.93 -10.02
N VAL A 48 -3.36 2.73 -9.51
CA VAL A 48 -3.58 2.41 -8.09
C VAL A 48 -2.50 3.07 -7.23
N PHE A 49 -1.23 3.05 -7.65
CA PHE A 49 -0.15 3.70 -6.92
C PHE A 49 -0.40 5.19 -6.74
N GLU A 50 -0.81 5.89 -7.81
CA GLU A 50 -1.07 7.32 -7.75
C GLU A 50 -2.21 7.66 -6.77
N ARG A 51 -3.34 6.95 -6.84
CA ARG A 51 -4.45 7.14 -5.89
C ARG A 51 -4.05 6.86 -4.46
N LEU A 52 -3.20 5.87 -4.23
CA LEU A 52 -2.67 5.57 -2.89
C LEU A 52 -1.71 6.66 -2.40
N ARG A 53 -0.89 7.24 -3.28
CA ARG A 53 -0.05 8.40 -2.97
C ARG A 53 -0.89 9.62 -2.63
N GLU A 54 -1.96 9.90 -3.37
CA GLU A 54 -2.89 11.00 -3.08
C GLU A 54 -3.62 10.79 -1.74
N ALA A 55 -4.01 9.55 -1.45
CA ALA A 55 -4.49 9.15 -0.12
C ALA A 55 -3.38 9.14 0.95
N GLY A 56 -2.15 9.49 0.57
CA GLY A 56 -0.89 9.56 1.31
C GLY A 56 -0.54 8.32 2.11
N VAL A 57 -0.68 7.18 1.44
CA VAL A 57 0.06 5.96 1.75
C VAL A 57 1.54 6.21 1.47
N ARG A 58 2.40 5.86 2.43
CA ARG A 58 3.85 6.06 2.36
C ARG A 58 4.56 4.97 1.57
N ARG A 59 4.07 3.74 1.63
CA ARG A 59 4.67 2.56 1.00
C ARG A 59 3.60 1.55 0.58
N VAL A 60 3.81 0.96 -0.58
CA VAL A 60 3.04 -0.18 -1.09
C VAL A 60 3.95 -1.41 -1.16
N ALA A 61 3.38 -2.57 -0.89
CA ALA A 61 4.07 -3.86 -0.91
C ALA A 61 3.19 -4.93 -1.56
N GLN A 62 3.82 -5.97 -2.07
CA GLN A 62 3.17 -7.14 -2.65
C GLN A 62 3.95 -8.40 -2.29
N TRP A 63 3.23 -9.50 -2.12
CA TRP A 63 3.82 -10.83 -2.02
C TRP A 63 4.23 -11.32 -3.40
N LEU A 64 5.49 -11.73 -3.54
CA LEU A 64 5.90 -12.52 -4.69
C LEU A 64 5.37 -13.95 -4.56
N PRO A 65 5.06 -14.63 -5.68
CA PRO A 65 4.60 -16.01 -5.63
C PRO A 65 5.71 -16.93 -5.09
N SER A 66 5.35 -17.93 -4.30
CA SER A 66 6.24 -19.04 -4.01
C SER A 66 6.46 -19.89 -5.28
N GLY A 67 7.67 -20.40 -5.48
CA GLY A 67 7.96 -21.27 -6.61
C GLY A 67 9.41 -21.20 -7.09
N PRO A 68 9.72 -21.82 -8.25
CA PRO A 68 11.02 -21.72 -8.87
C PRO A 68 11.35 -20.27 -9.27
N ARG A 69 12.65 -19.98 -9.38
CA ARG A 69 13.19 -18.65 -9.69
C ARG A 69 12.47 -17.94 -10.84
N TRP A 70 12.26 -18.62 -11.97
CA TRP A 70 11.59 -18.04 -13.14
C TRP A 70 10.19 -17.47 -12.84
N ARG A 71 9.46 -18.08 -11.90
CA ARG A 71 8.10 -17.63 -11.52
C ARG A 71 8.16 -16.36 -10.66
N VAL A 72 9.17 -16.27 -9.80
CA VAL A 72 9.44 -15.09 -8.97
C VAL A 72 9.90 -13.94 -9.84
N GLU A 73 10.83 -14.19 -10.77
CA GLU A 73 11.37 -13.18 -11.70
C GLU A 73 10.27 -12.58 -12.58
N GLN A 74 9.40 -13.40 -13.18
CA GLN A 74 8.26 -12.89 -13.96
C GLN A 74 7.31 -12.00 -13.14
N ALA A 75 7.08 -12.34 -11.87
CA ALA A 75 6.25 -11.52 -10.99
C ALA A 75 6.94 -10.22 -10.58
N LEU A 76 8.26 -10.27 -10.35
CA LEU A 76 9.08 -9.10 -10.05
C LEU A 76 9.13 -8.15 -11.25
N GLU A 77 9.39 -8.64 -12.47
CA GLU A 77 9.40 -7.84 -13.70
C GLU A 77 8.07 -7.10 -13.92
N LYS A 78 6.94 -7.75 -13.64
CA LYS A 78 5.62 -7.09 -13.69
C LYS A 78 5.54 -5.91 -12.72
N TRP A 79 6.06 -6.08 -11.51
CA TRP A 79 6.07 -5.04 -10.48
C TRP A 79 7.06 -3.91 -10.82
N GLU A 80 8.25 -4.25 -11.31
CA GLU A 80 9.25 -3.28 -11.78
C GLU A 80 8.71 -2.44 -12.93
N ARG A 81 8.04 -3.05 -13.91
CA ARG A 81 7.39 -2.31 -15.00
C ARG A 81 6.33 -1.35 -14.48
N ALA A 82 5.48 -1.78 -13.55
CA ALA A 82 4.47 -0.89 -12.97
C ALA A 82 5.10 0.28 -12.19
N ILE A 83 6.22 0.07 -11.48
CA ILE A 83 6.97 1.15 -10.82
C ILE A 83 7.54 2.11 -11.85
N ALA A 84 8.15 1.58 -12.93
CA ALA A 84 8.73 2.40 -13.99
C ALA A 84 7.68 3.24 -14.72
N ASP A 85 6.52 2.65 -15.03
CA ASP A 85 5.39 3.32 -15.69
C ASP A 85 4.76 4.40 -14.79
N TYR A 86 4.77 4.19 -13.47
CA TYR A 86 4.32 5.17 -12.49
C TYR A 86 5.25 6.40 -12.40
N GLY A 87 6.57 6.18 -12.53
CA GLY A 87 7.57 7.25 -12.56
C GLY A 87 7.64 8.10 -11.28
N PRO A 88 7.84 7.51 -10.09
CA PRO A 88 8.02 8.29 -8.87
C PRO A 88 9.33 9.11 -8.96
N GLU A 89 9.22 10.43 -8.76
CA GLU A 89 10.37 11.35 -8.62
C GLU A 89 11.27 11.00 -7.42
#